data_AF-A0A919GXB2-F1
#
_entry.id   AF-A0A919GXB2-F1
#
_cell.length_a   1.000
_cell.length_b   1.000
_cell.length_c   1.000
_cell.angle_alpha   90.00
_cell.angle_beta   90.00
_cell.angle_gamma   90.00
#
_symmetry.space_group_name_H-M   'P 1'
#
loop_
_entity.id
_entity.type
_entity.pdbx_description
1 polymer ?
#
loop_
_entity_poly.entity_id
_entity_poly.type
_entity_poly.pdbx_seq_one_letter_code
_entity_poly.pdbx_strand_id
1 'polypeptide(L)'
;MTRSTTNPSPRQQELLEAAYAYALRSGLADLSLRPLAEEIHSSPRVLLYLFGSKDGLIRALLARARADELAHVQRLADAQHGPGGLHAAALELWRWLSDGAHRGLLTLWVESYARSLTDPEGPWAGFARDTVGDWLALLADAQPADTRDTGAALAERTLVLAVLRGALLDLLATGDTARTTEAVRLQLDGEACTGPAHGD
;
A
#
# COMPACT_ATOMS: atom_id res chain seq x y z
N MET A 1 15.17 29.24 11.60
CA MET A 1 13.81 29.53 11.08
C MET A 1 13.16 28.21 10.70
N THR A 2 12.43 27.64 11.64
CA THR A 2 11.63 26.42 11.50
C THR A 2 10.43 26.74 10.62
N ARG A 3 10.34 26.09 9.44
CA ARG A 3 9.16 26.19 8.57
C ARG A 3 7.96 25.63 9.33
N SER A 4 7.00 26.49 9.61
CA SER A 4 5.71 26.13 10.19
C SER A 4 5.04 25.07 9.31
N THR A 5 4.59 23.99 9.92
CA THR A 5 3.59 23.07 9.37
C THR A 5 2.27 23.81 9.23
N THR A 6 2.17 24.67 8.21
CA THR A 6 0.91 25.30 7.81
C THR A 6 0.05 24.21 7.19
N ASN A 7 -1.17 24.04 7.70
CA ASN A 7 -2.17 23.18 7.06
C ASN A 7 -2.21 23.49 5.55
N PRO A 8 -2.19 22.47 4.67
CA PRO A 8 -2.22 22.71 3.24
C PRO A 8 -3.44 23.56 2.88
N SER A 9 -3.22 24.58 2.03
CA SER A 9 -4.32 25.45 1.61
C SER A 9 -5.42 24.64 0.92
N PRO A 10 -6.69 25.07 0.93
CA PRO A 10 -7.77 24.36 0.23
C PRO A 10 -7.44 24.10 -1.25
N ARG A 11 -6.76 25.05 -1.91
CA ARG A 11 -6.30 24.92 -3.29
C ARG A 11 -5.22 23.85 -3.47
N GLN A 12 -4.33 23.70 -2.49
CA GLN A 12 -3.30 22.66 -2.51
C GLN A 12 -3.92 21.27 -2.37
N GLN A 13 -4.90 21.12 -1.49
CA GLN A 13 -5.64 19.86 -1.32
C GLN A 13 -6.44 19.51 -2.59
N GLU A 14 -7.18 20.46 -3.15
CA GLU A 14 -7.93 20.28 -4.40
C GLU A 14 -7.03 19.79 -5.54
N LEU A 15 -5.89 20.45 -5.75
CA LEU A 15 -4.95 20.06 -6.80
C LEU A 15 -4.23 18.75 -6.50
N LEU A 16 -4.03 18.40 -5.22
CA LEU A 16 -3.48 17.10 -4.84
C LEU A 16 -4.45 15.97 -5.19
N GLU A 17 -5.74 16.10 -4.86
CA GLU A 17 -6.75 15.09 -5.19
C GLU A 17 -6.91 14.91 -6.70
N ALA A 18 -6.95 16.02 -7.47
CA ALA A 18 -7.03 15.96 -8.92
C ALA A 18 -5.77 15.30 -9.53
N ALA A 19 -4.58 15.66 -9.02
CA ALA A 19 -3.33 15.06 -9.48
C ALA A 19 -3.21 13.58 -9.10
N TYR A 20 -3.74 13.21 -7.94
CA TYR A 20 -3.80 11.82 -7.49
C TYR A 20 -4.71 10.98 -8.41
N ALA A 21 -5.90 11.49 -8.73
CA ALA A 21 -6.80 10.83 -9.67
C ALA A 21 -6.14 10.63 -11.06
N TYR A 22 -5.36 11.62 -11.53
CA TYR A 22 -4.56 11.47 -12.76
C TYR A 22 -3.47 10.40 -12.62
N ALA A 23 -2.71 10.41 -11.53
CA ALA A 23 -1.64 9.45 -11.28
C ALA A 23 -2.13 7.99 -11.22
N LEU A 24 -3.34 7.75 -10.68
CA LEU A 24 -3.96 6.42 -10.66
C LEU A 24 -4.25 5.86 -12.06
N ARG A 25 -4.42 6.72 -13.08
CA ARG A 25 -4.67 6.32 -14.47
C ARG A 25 -3.39 6.24 -15.29
N SER A 26 -2.47 7.18 -15.06
CA SER A 26 -1.32 7.42 -15.94
C SER A 26 0.02 6.94 -15.36
N GLY A 27 0.07 6.52 -14.10
CA GLY A 27 1.30 6.18 -13.38
C GLY A 27 2.14 7.40 -12.98
N LEU A 28 3.23 7.17 -12.23
CA LEU A 28 4.16 8.23 -11.82
C LEU A 28 5.42 8.31 -12.71
N ALA A 29 5.77 7.22 -13.38
CA ALA A 29 7.03 7.11 -14.11
C ALA A 29 7.15 8.17 -15.21
N ASP A 30 6.05 8.41 -15.92
CA ASP A 30 5.93 9.38 -17.02
C ASP A 30 5.25 10.68 -16.58
N LEU A 31 5.12 10.92 -15.26
CA LEU A 31 4.46 12.12 -14.76
C LEU A 31 5.24 13.36 -15.21
N SER A 32 4.62 14.10 -16.13
CA SER A 32 5.10 15.40 -16.59
C SER A 32 4.18 16.50 -16.05
N LEU A 33 4.77 17.60 -15.59
CA LEU A 33 4.02 18.72 -15.01
C LEU A 33 3.09 19.40 -16.02
N ARG A 34 3.42 19.38 -17.31
CA ARG A 34 2.62 20.05 -18.35
C ARG A 34 1.30 19.29 -18.61
N PRO A 35 1.32 18.01 -19.03
CA PRO A 35 0.08 17.24 -19.22
C PRO A 35 -0.76 17.16 -17.95
N LEU A 36 -0.12 16.96 -16.79
CA LEU A 36 -0.81 16.95 -15.51
C LEU A 36 -1.54 18.27 -15.26
N ALA A 37 -0.84 19.41 -15.40
CA ALA A 37 -1.42 20.71 -15.13
C ALA A 37 -2.57 21.04 -16.08
N GLU A 38 -2.47 20.65 -17.36
CA GLU A 38 -3.53 20.83 -18.35
C GLU A 38 -4.77 20.02 -17.97
N GLU A 39 -4.61 18.75 -17.62
CA GLU A 39 -5.71 17.86 -17.21
C GLU A 39 -6.45 18.40 -15.97
N ILE A 40 -5.71 18.84 -14.95
CA ILE A 40 -6.32 19.30 -13.69
C ILE A 40 -6.66 20.80 -13.71
N HIS A 41 -6.68 21.41 -14.90
CA HIS A 41 -7.02 22.81 -15.14
C HIS A 41 -6.23 23.79 -14.25
N SER A 42 -4.91 23.61 -14.23
CA SER A 42 -3.92 24.39 -13.47
C SER A 42 -2.73 24.79 -14.36
N SER A 43 -1.61 25.19 -13.76
CA SER A 43 -0.36 25.44 -14.48
C SER A 43 0.83 24.79 -13.78
N PRO A 44 1.90 24.41 -14.51
CA PRO A 44 3.12 23.89 -13.90
C PRO A 44 3.69 24.82 -12.83
N ARG A 45 3.59 26.14 -13.04
CA ARG A 45 4.05 27.15 -12.09
C ARG A 45 3.25 27.11 -10.78
N VAL A 46 1.94 26.93 -10.84
CA VAL A 46 1.08 26.80 -9.64
C VAL A 46 1.43 25.51 -8.88
N LEU A 47 1.62 24.39 -9.58
CA LEU A 47 2.02 23.14 -8.94
C LEU A 47 3.38 23.26 -8.25
N LEU A 48 4.38 23.83 -8.92
CA LEU A 48 5.69 24.06 -8.31
C LEU A 48 5.63 25.06 -7.15
N TYR A 49 4.76 26.06 -7.20
CA TYR A 49 4.55 26.99 -6.10
C TYR A 49 3.96 26.29 -4.86
N LEU A 50 2.94 25.45 -5.05
CA LEU A 50 2.24 24.78 -3.94
C LEU A 50 3.01 23.61 -3.36
N PHE A 51 3.71 22.83 -4.19
CA PHE A 51 4.43 21.62 -3.78
C PHE A 51 5.95 21.83 -3.69
N GLY A 52 6.44 23.04 -3.99
CA GLY A 52 7.84 23.44 -3.94
C GLY A 52 8.71 22.91 -5.09
N SER A 53 8.47 21.68 -5.55
CA SER A 53 9.20 21.03 -6.64
C SER A 53 8.37 19.89 -7.24
N LYS A 54 8.82 19.34 -8.38
CA LYS A 54 8.26 18.09 -8.92
C LYS A 54 8.37 16.96 -7.89
N ASP A 55 9.52 16.85 -7.25
CA ASP A 55 9.76 15.84 -6.22
C ASP A 55 8.88 16.04 -4.98
N GLY A 56 8.59 17.30 -4.62
CA GLY A 56 7.64 17.62 -3.56
C GLY A 56 6.21 17.20 -3.92
N LEU A 57 5.80 17.37 -5.18
CA LEU A 57 4.52 16.87 -5.67
C LEU A 57 4.48 15.33 -5.64
N ILE A 58 5.53 14.65 -6.10
CA ILE A 58 5.62 13.19 -6.05
C ILE A 58 5.50 12.71 -4.60
N ARG A 59 6.24 13.29 -3.66
CA ARG A 59 6.13 12.96 -2.23
C ARG A 59 4.71 13.14 -1.69
N ALA A 60 4.02 14.22 -2.07
CA ALA A 60 2.64 14.45 -1.66
C ALA A 60 1.68 13.40 -2.24
N LEU A 61 1.87 13.01 -3.51
CA LEU A 61 1.08 11.96 -4.16
C LEU A 61 1.31 10.60 -3.51
N LEU A 62 2.56 10.26 -3.18
CA LEU A 62 2.90 9.01 -2.48
C LEU A 62 2.27 8.94 -1.08
N ALA A 63 2.35 10.04 -0.32
CA ALA A 63 1.72 10.14 0.99
C ALA A 63 0.19 9.97 0.89
N ARG A 64 -0.44 10.58 -0.12
CA ARG A 64 -1.87 10.45 -0.38
C ARG A 64 -2.27 9.03 -0.82
N ALA A 65 -1.46 8.38 -1.65
CA ALA A 65 -1.68 6.99 -2.09
C ALA A 65 -1.63 6.02 -0.91
N ARG A 66 -0.62 6.17 -0.04
CA ARG A 66 -0.47 5.38 1.18
C ARG A 66 -1.60 5.63 2.18
N ALA A 67 -2.04 6.87 2.33
CA ALA A 67 -3.19 7.19 3.17
C ALA A 67 -4.48 6.52 2.65
N ASP A 68 -4.67 6.44 1.33
CA ASP A 68 -5.82 5.74 0.74
C ASP A 68 -5.77 4.23 1.00
N GLU A 69 -4.62 3.62 0.72
CA GLU A 69 -4.35 2.21 0.98
C GLU A 69 -4.66 1.89 2.46
N LEU A 70 -4.06 2.61 3.40
CA LEU A 70 -4.26 2.39 4.82
C LEU A 70 -5.71 2.63 5.25
N ALA A 71 -6.39 3.66 4.73
CA ALA A 71 -7.79 3.92 5.06
C ALA A 71 -8.75 2.85 4.53
N HIS A 72 -8.44 2.25 3.38
CA HIS A 72 -9.17 1.08 2.87
C HIS A 72 -8.95 -0.14 3.77
N VAL A 73 -7.70 -0.38 4.13
CA VAL A 73 -7.34 -1.55 4.93
C VAL A 73 -7.85 -1.44 6.37
N GLN A 74 -7.75 -0.27 7.00
CA GLN A 74 -8.27 -0.05 8.35
C GLN A 74 -9.78 -0.27 8.43
N ARG A 75 -10.55 0.16 7.41
CA ARG A 75 -11.99 -0.10 7.35
C ARG A 75 -12.31 -1.60 7.30
N LEU A 76 -11.50 -2.39 6.61
CA LEU A 76 -11.64 -3.85 6.59
C LEU A 76 -11.35 -4.44 7.96
N ALA A 77 -10.29 -3.98 8.64
CA ALA A 77 -9.96 -4.40 9.99
C ALA A 77 -11.06 -4.03 11.00
N ASP A 78 -11.56 -2.79 10.95
CA ASP A 78 -12.58 -2.28 11.88
C ASP A 78 -13.92 -3.00 11.74
N ALA A 79 -14.33 -3.31 10.49
CA ALA A 79 -15.55 -4.04 10.21
C ALA A 79 -15.52 -5.50 10.71
N GLN A 80 -14.33 -6.04 10.97
CA GLN A 80 -14.07 -7.45 11.21
C GLN A 80 -13.47 -7.70 12.60
N HIS A 81 -13.81 -6.90 13.61
CA HIS A 81 -13.57 -7.20 15.03
C HIS A 81 -14.33 -8.47 15.48
N GLY A 82 -13.92 -9.60 14.90
CA GLY A 82 -14.46 -10.93 15.07
C GLY A 82 -13.33 -11.97 15.09
N PRO A 83 -13.61 -13.20 15.51
CA PRO A 83 -12.61 -14.18 15.98
C PRO A 83 -11.76 -14.85 14.87
N GLY A 84 -11.58 -14.22 13.71
CA GLY A 84 -10.95 -14.85 12.53
C GLY A 84 -9.43 -14.98 12.57
N GLY A 85 -8.74 -14.21 13.42
CA GLY A 85 -7.28 -14.21 13.52
C GLY A 85 -6.56 -13.70 12.27
N LEU A 86 -5.23 -13.84 12.25
CA LEU A 86 -4.34 -13.31 11.22
C LEU A 86 -4.68 -13.79 9.80
N HIS A 87 -4.95 -15.09 9.62
CA HIS A 87 -5.21 -15.65 8.29
C HIS A 87 -6.55 -15.20 7.70
N ALA A 88 -7.60 -15.08 8.50
CA ALA A 88 -8.87 -14.54 8.03
C ALA A 88 -8.71 -13.06 7.63
N ALA A 89 -7.99 -12.27 8.44
CA ALA A 89 -7.65 -10.90 8.07
C ALA A 89 -6.89 -10.85 6.74
N ALA A 90 -5.88 -11.71 6.56
CA ALA A 90 -5.10 -11.79 5.33
C ALA A 90 -5.93 -12.16 4.09
N LEU A 91 -6.92 -13.05 4.23
CA LEU A 91 -7.85 -13.39 3.13
C LEU A 91 -8.73 -12.20 2.72
N GLU A 92 -9.18 -11.38 3.68
CA GLU A 92 -9.91 -10.15 3.38
C GLU A 92 -9.02 -9.09 2.74
N LEU A 93 -7.76 -8.95 3.21
CA LEU A 93 -6.77 -8.11 2.53
C LEU A 93 -6.56 -8.56 1.09
N TRP A 94 -6.47 -9.87 0.86
CA TRP A 94 -6.32 -10.40 -0.47
C TRP A 94 -7.52 -10.11 -1.37
N ARG A 95 -8.75 -10.18 -0.85
CA ARG A 95 -9.95 -9.80 -1.60
C ARG A 95 -9.87 -8.36 -2.10
N TRP A 96 -9.40 -7.44 -1.26
CA TRP A 96 -9.16 -6.06 -1.66
C TRP A 96 -8.01 -5.95 -2.67
N LEU A 97 -6.86 -6.57 -2.40
CA LEU A 97 -5.70 -6.55 -3.29
C LEU A 97 -6.00 -7.12 -4.69
N SER A 98 -6.93 -8.07 -4.77
CA SER A 98 -7.26 -8.76 -6.02
C SER A 98 -8.42 -8.14 -6.80
N ASP A 99 -9.10 -7.14 -6.24
CA ASP A 99 -10.16 -6.42 -6.94
C ASP A 99 -9.57 -5.52 -8.04
N GLY A 100 -10.09 -5.68 -9.26
CA GLY A 100 -9.68 -4.90 -10.42
C GLY A 100 -9.90 -3.39 -10.26
N ALA A 101 -10.82 -2.96 -9.39
CA ALA A 101 -11.06 -1.55 -9.06
C ALA A 101 -9.83 -0.87 -8.44
N HIS A 102 -8.94 -1.63 -7.80
CA HIS A 102 -7.75 -1.12 -7.12
C HIS A 102 -6.48 -1.24 -7.96
N ARG A 103 -6.56 -1.74 -9.20
CA ARG A 103 -5.40 -2.02 -10.05
C ARG A 103 -4.51 -0.80 -10.30
N GLY A 104 -5.10 0.39 -10.51
CA GLY A 104 -4.35 1.63 -10.68
C GLY A 104 -3.53 2.02 -9.44
N LEU A 105 -4.16 1.93 -8.26
CA LEU A 105 -3.51 2.19 -6.97
C LEU A 105 -2.36 1.21 -6.70
N LEU A 106 -2.59 -0.08 -6.96
CA LEU A 106 -1.61 -1.12 -6.67
C LEU A 106 -0.45 -1.12 -7.67
N THR A 107 -0.69 -0.73 -8.93
CA THR A 107 0.39 -0.50 -9.90
C THR A 107 1.26 0.68 -9.48
N LEU A 108 0.63 1.78 -9.07
CA LEU A 108 1.31 2.95 -8.52
C LEU A 108 2.16 2.58 -7.28
N TRP A 109 1.62 1.72 -6.42
CA TRP A 109 2.33 1.20 -5.25
C TRP A 109 3.58 0.40 -5.64
N VAL A 110 3.49 -0.55 -6.58
CA VAL A 110 4.63 -1.35 -7.05
C VAL A 110 5.72 -0.45 -7.64
N GLU A 111 5.31 0.52 -8.46
CA GLU A 111 6.23 1.48 -9.05
C GLU A 111 6.99 2.26 -7.96
N SER A 112 6.26 2.77 -6.98
CA SER A 112 6.80 3.56 -5.87
C SER A 112 7.72 2.74 -4.98
N TYR A 113 7.36 1.48 -4.72
CA TYR A 113 8.16 0.52 -3.97
C TYR A 113 9.50 0.29 -4.68
N ALA A 114 9.48 -0.07 -5.96
CA ALA A 114 10.69 -0.31 -6.74
C ALA A 114 11.58 0.94 -6.80
N ARG A 115 11.01 2.12 -7.05
CA ARG A 115 11.75 3.39 -7.10
C ARG A 115 12.43 3.72 -5.77
N SER A 116 11.76 3.47 -4.66
CA SER A 116 12.34 3.72 -3.33
C SER A 116 13.55 2.84 -3.00
N LEU A 117 13.66 1.67 -3.64
CA LEU A 117 14.81 0.78 -3.50
C LEU A 117 15.98 1.20 -4.40
N THR A 118 15.68 1.71 -5.60
CA THR A 118 16.71 2.10 -6.59
C THR A 118 17.19 3.54 -6.44
N ASP A 119 16.37 4.41 -5.84
CA ASP A 119 16.67 5.83 -5.60
C ASP A 119 16.34 6.21 -4.14
N PRO A 120 17.18 5.78 -3.19
CA PRO A 120 16.90 5.93 -1.75
C PRO A 120 16.97 7.38 -1.25
N GLU A 121 17.54 8.31 -2.02
CA GLU A 121 17.65 9.73 -1.67
C GLU A 121 16.62 10.61 -2.44
N GLY A 122 15.89 10.01 -3.38
CA GLY A 122 14.91 10.69 -4.22
C GLY A 122 13.55 10.94 -3.54
N PRO A 123 12.54 11.42 -4.29
CA PRO A 123 11.19 11.60 -3.77
C PRO A 123 10.46 10.34 -3.30
N TRP A 124 10.99 9.15 -3.60
CA TRP A 124 10.45 7.86 -3.16
C TRP A 124 11.13 7.35 -1.88
N ALA A 125 12.13 8.06 -1.36
CA ALA A 125 12.90 7.68 -0.19
C ALA A 125 12.01 7.20 0.97
N GLY A 126 12.32 6.02 1.52
CA GLY A 126 11.61 5.44 2.66
C GLY A 126 10.29 4.74 2.32
N PHE A 127 9.70 4.92 1.13
CA PHE A 127 8.38 4.40 0.80
C PHE A 127 8.25 2.87 1.03
N ALA A 128 9.19 2.06 0.51
CA ALA A 128 9.16 0.61 0.71
C ALA A 128 9.26 0.21 2.19
N ARG A 129 10.17 0.85 2.94
CA ARG A 129 10.39 0.56 4.37
C ARG A 129 9.15 0.89 5.17
N ASP A 130 8.60 2.07 4.96
CA ASP A 130 7.47 2.52 5.73
C ASP A 130 6.22 1.69 5.44
N THR A 131 6.02 1.32 4.17
CA THR A 131 4.94 0.43 3.76
C THR A 131 5.09 -0.96 4.38
N VAL A 132 6.30 -1.51 4.50
CA VAL A 132 6.53 -2.75 5.26
C VAL A 132 6.09 -2.56 6.72
N GLY A 133 6.48 -1.44 7.34
CA GLY A 133 6.11 -1.11 8.72
C GLY A 133 4.60 -1.06 8.95
N ASP A 134 3.88 -0.32 8.10
CA ASP A 134 2.42 -0.16 8.22
C ASP A 134 1.68 -1.50 8.08
N TRP A 135 2.04 -2.29 7.07
CA TRP A 135 1.41 -3.59 6.85
C TRP A 135 1.69 -4.57 7.99
N LEU A 136 2.91 -4.57 8.55
CA LEU A 136 3.23 -5.40 9.71
C LEU A 136 2.48 -4.96 10.96
N ALA A 137 2.32 -3.65 11.18
CA ALA A 137 1.53 -3.13 12.29
C ALA A 137 0.06 -3.55 12.15
N LEU A 138 -0.50 -3.40 10.96
CA LEU A 138 -1.88 -3.78 10.67
C LEU A 138 -2.15 -5.27 10.87
N LEU A 139 -1.23 -6.13 10.38
CA LEU A 139 -1.34 -7.57 10.59
C LEU A 139 -1.14 -7.97 12.06
N ALA A 140 -0.35 -7.21 12.82
CA ALA A 140 -0.18 -7.45 14.26
C ALA A 140 -1.46 -7.20 15.05
N ASP A 141 -2.33 -6.28 14.60
CA ASP A 141 -3.63 -6.03 15.23
C ASP A 141 -4.62 -7.19 15.05
N ALA A 142 -4.38 -8.07 14.07
CA ALA A 142 -5.12 -9.30 13.87
C ALA A 142 -4.58 -10.49 14.68
N GLN A 143 -3.48 -10.32 15.43
CA GLN A 143 -2.89 -11.34 16.29
C GLN A 143 -3.33 -11.17 17.76
N PRO A 144 -3.33 -12.24 18.58
CA PRO A 144 -3.64 -12.14 20.00
C PRO A 144 -2.71 -11.17 20.73
N ALA A 145 -3.30 -10.28 21.55
CA ALA A 145 -2.57 -9.20 22.19
C ALA A 145 -1.49 -9.67 23.17
N ASP A 146 -1.64 -10.88 23.73
CA ASP A 146 -0.72 -11.53 24.66
C ASP A 146 0.49 -12.18 23.98
N THR A 147 0.40 -12.50 22.67
CA THR A 147 1.48 -13.18 21.93
C THR A 147 2.05 -12.37 20.76
N ARG A 148 1.41 -11.27 20.34
CA ARG A 148 1.79 -10.49 19.15
C ARG A 148 3.20 -9.91 19.15
N ASP A 149 3.79 -9.69 20.33
CA ASP A 149 5.14 -9.14 20.47
C ASP A 149 6.24 -10.21 20.48
N THR A 150 5.86 -11.49 20.35
CA THR A 150 6.82 -12.60 20.25
C THR A 150 7.49 -12.65 18.86
N GLY A 151 8.71 -13.19 18.80
CA GLY A 151 9.40 -13.40 17.53
C GLY A 151 8.65 -14.35 16.58
N ALA A 152 7.92 -15.33 17.13
CA ALA A 152 7.08 -16.24 16.36
C ALA A 152 5.92 -15.50 15.68
N ALA A 153 5.20 -14.66 16.43
CA ALA A 153 4.12 -13.84 15.88
C ALA A 153 4.63 -12.87 14.81
N LEU A 154 5.80 -12.25 15.00
CA LEU A 154 6.42 -11.41 13.98
C LEU A 154 6.77 -12.21 12.70
N ALA A 155 7.31 -13.41 12.84
CA ALA A 155 7.65 -14.26 11.70
C ALA A 155 6.39 -14.67 10.91
N GLU A 156 5.31 -15.03 11.61
CA GLU A 156 4.02 -15.39 11.04
C GLU A 156 3.43 -14.25 10.18
N ARG A 157 3.28 -13.03 10.75
CA ARG A 157 2.76 -11.88 9.97
C ARG A 157 3.71 -11.45 8.84
N THR A 158 5.01 -11.70 8.99
CA THR A 158 6.00 -11.47 7.93
C THR A 158 5.81 -12.44 6.77
N LEU A 159 5.56 -13.72 7.05
CA LEU A 159 5.26 -14.74 6.05
C LEU A 159 3.98 -14.40 5.29
N VAL A 160 2.91 -14.06 6.01
CA VAL A 160 1.64 -13.62 5.41
C VAL A 160 1.86 -12.44 4.47
N LEU A 161 2.59 -11.41 4.91
CA LEU A 161 2.88 -10.25 4.08
C LEU A 161 3.68 -10.61 2.82
N ALA A 162 4.64 -11.53 2.92
CA ALA A 162 5.43 -12.00 1.78
C ALA A 162 4.54 -12.71 0.74
N VAL A 163 3.60 -13.55 1.20
CA VAL A 163 2.65 -14.27 0.34
C VAL A 163 1.73 -13.31 -0.40
N LEU A 164 1.11 -12.37 0.32
CA LEU A 164 0.22 -11.36 -0.26
C LEU A 164 0.94 -10.52 -1.33
N ARG A 165 2.16 -10.07 -1.04
CA ARG A 165 2.95 -9.26 -1.99
C ARG A 165 3.42 -10.03 -3.20
N GLY A 166 3.88 -11.27 -3.00
CA GLY A 166 4.27 -12.14 -4.12
C GLY A 166 3.10 -12.39 -5.07
N ALA A 167 1.95 -12.76 -4.51
CA ALA A 167 0.73 -12.99 -5.29
C ALA A 167 0.22 -11.71 -5.98
N LEU A 168 0.33 -10.55 -5.32
CA LEU A 168 -0.03 -9.25 -5.90
C LEU A 168 0.82 -8.92 -7.13
N LEU A 169 2.15 -9.09 -7.04
CA LEU A 169 3.06 -8.83 -8.16
C LEU A 169 2.72 -9.71 -9.38
N ASP A 170 2.49 -11.00 -9.12
CA ASP A 170 2.06 -11.96 -10.13
C ASP A 170 0.69 -11.57 -10.75
N LEU A 171 -0.25 -11.14 -9.93
CA LEU A 171 -1.57 -10.71 -10.38
C LEU A 171 -1.48 -9.47 -11.27
N LEU A 172 -0.69 -8.48 -10.88
CA LEU A 172 -0.49 -7.27 -11.67
C LEU A 172 0.21 -7.57 -13.00
N ALA A 173 1.14 -8.53 -13.02
CA ALA A 173 1.85 -8.94 -14.23
C ALA A 173 1.00 -9.77 -15.19
N THR A 174 0.12 -10.63 -14.67
CA THR A 174 -0.58 -11.65 -15.48
C THR A 174 -2.08 -11.40 -15.66
N GLY A 175 -2.70 -10.64 -14.76
CA GLY A 175 -4.15 -10.49 -14.68
C GLY A 175 -4.89 -11.74 -14.16
N ASP A 176 -4.18 -12.80 -13.78
CA ASP A 176 -4.77 -14.08 -13.37
C ASP A 176 -5.19 -14.07 -11.89
N THR A 177 -6.37 -13.51 -11.62
CA THR A 177 -6.96 -13.45 -10.27
C THR A 177 -7.24 -14.84 -9.71
N ALA A 178 -7.64 -15.80 -10.55
CA ALA A 178 -8.02 -17.13 -10.09
C ALA A 178 -6.79 -17.89 -9.55
N ARG A 179 -5.71 -17.98 -10.34
CA ARG A 179 -4.46 -18.65 -9.94
C ARG A 179 -3.84 -18.04 -8.70
N THR A 180 -3.76 -16.70 -8.66
CA THR A 180 -3.12 -15.99 -7.53
C THR A 180 -3.95 -16.10 -6.25
N THR A 181 -5.29 -16.08 -6.36
CA THR A 181 -6.18 -16.31 -5.20
C THR A 181 -6.05 -17.72 -4.66
N GLU A 182 -5.96 -18.72 -5.52
CA GLU A 182 -5.80 -20.11 -5.09
C GLU A 182 -4.49 -20.32 -4.34
N ALA A 183 -3.39 -19.72 -4.82
CA ALA A 183 -2.10 -19.78 -4.13
C ALA A 183 -2.15 -19.14 -2.73
N VAL A 184 -2.80 -17.99 -2.59
CA VAL A 184 -2.98 -17.32 -1.29
C VAL A 184 -3.83 -18.16 -0.35
N ARG A 185 -4.96 -18.72 -0.83
CA ARG A 185 -5.81 -19.61 -0.03
C ARG A 185 -5.07 -20.84 0.44
N LEU A 186 -4.38 -21.55 -0.46
CA LEU A 186 -3.63 -22.75 -0.12
C LEU A 186 -2.64 -22.51 1.03
N GLN A 187 -1.95 -21.37 1.00
CA GLN A 187 -0.98 -21.01 2.04
C GLN A 187 -1.65 -20.62 3.36
N LEU A 188 -2.77 -19.88 3.33
CA LEU A 188 -3.44 -19.38 4.53
C LEU A 188 -4.37 -20.43 5.18
N ASP A 189 -4.93 -21.34 4.39
CA ASP A 189 -5.75 -22.46 4.89
C ASP A 189 -4.89 -23.64 5.36
N GLY A 190 -3.66 -23.77 4.81
CA GLY A 190 -2.76 -24.91 5.01
C GLY A 190 -2.20 -25.08 6.43
N GLU A 191 -2.26 -24.07 7.30
CA GLU A 191 -1.76 -24.17 8.68
C GLU A 191 -2.76 -24.80 9.66
N ALA A 192 -4.00 -25.07 9.24
CA ALA A 192 -4.93 -25.90 10.02
C ALA A 192 -4.52 -27.39 10.10
N CYS A 193 -3.45 -27.81 9.40
CA CYS A 193 -2.95 -29.19 9.41
C CYS A 193 -1.63 -29.40 10.16
N THR A 194 -1.10 -28.43 10.90
CA THR A 194 0.09 -28.66 11.73
C THR A 194 -0.23 -28.79 13.22
N GLY A 195 -0.59 -30.03 13.62
CA GLY A 195 -0.34 -30.56 14.96
C GLY A 195 -1.11 -31.85 15.30
N PRO A 196 -0.59 -32.77 16.13
CA PRO A 196 0.80 -33.24 16.27
C PRO A 196 0.92 -34.78 16.09
N ALA A 197 2.13 -35.31 16.37
CA ALA A 197 2.56 -36.72 16.47
C ALA A 197 2.99 -37.38 15.15
N HIS A 198 4.26 -37.79 15.06
CA HIS A 198 4.77 -39.13 15.44
C HIS A 198 6.06 -38.85 16.24
N GLY A 199 6.32 -39.37 17.43
CA GLY A 199 6.08 -40.74 17.88
C GLY A 199 7.39 -41.51 17.74
N ASP A 200 8.28 -41.35 18.73
CA ASP A 200 9.06 -42.41 19.40
C ASP A 200 9.75 -41.83 20.66
#